data_AF-A0AAV5Z314-F1
#
_entry.id   AF-A0AAV5Z314-F1
#
_cell.length_a   1.000
_cell.length_b   1.000
_cell.length_c   1.000
_cell.angle_alpha   90.00
_cell.angle_beta   90.00
_cell.angle_gamma   90.00
#
_symmetry.space_group_name_H-M   'P 1'
#
loop_
_entity.id
_entity.type
_entity.pdbx_description
1 polymer ?
#
loop_
_entity_poly.entity_id
_entity_poly.type
_entity_poly.pdbx_seq_one_letter_code
_entity_poly.pdbx_strand_id
1 'polypeptide(L)' 'HDLGFAAELCDRLLLMAGGAAVRVGPPESVIDEAVLESAYGCRVLVDKHPISRRPTIHLVYPTS' A
#
# COMPACT_ATOMS: atom_id res chain seq x y z
N HIS A 1 2.54 1.25 -10.16
CA HIS A 1 2.59 0.10 -11.06
C HIS A 1 2.43 -1.19 -10.26
N ASP A 2 1.24 -1.42 -9.73
CA ASP A 2 0.85 -2.55 -8.87
C ASP A 2 1.55 -2.65 -7.49
N LEU A 3 0.96 -1.92 -6.54
CA LEU A 3 1.41 -1.86 -5.15
C LEU A 3 1.26 -3.23 -4.45
N GLY A 4 0.29 -4.04 -4.86
CA GLY A 4 0.05 -5.38 -4.32
C GLY A 4 1.18 -6.35 -4.67
N PHE A 5 1.64 -6.33 -5.92
CA PHE A 5 2.75 -7.18 -6.35
C PHE A 5 4.07 -6.80 -5.66
N ALA A 6 4.32 -5.50 -5.49
CA ALA A 6 5.49 -5.02 -4.76
C ALA A 6 5.44 -5.43 -3.27
N ALA A 7 4.27 -5.38 -2.64
CA ALA A 7 4.07 -5.84 -1.27
C ALA A 7 4.39 -7.32 -1.08
N GLU A 8 4.04 -8.14 -2.08
CA GLU A 8 4.17 -9.60 -2.01
C GLU A 8 5.61 -10.07 -2.20
N LEU A 9 6.36 -9.45 -3.10
CA LEU A 9 7.71 -9.91 -3.47
C LEU A 9 8.86 -9.12 -2.84
N CYS A 10 8.65 -7.88 -2.42
CA CYS A 10 9.74 -7.04 -1.91
C CYS A 10 9.88 -7.15 -0.39
N ASP A 11 11.11 -7.20 0.10
CA ASP A 11 11.40 -7.14 1.54
C ASP A 11 11.38 -5.69 2.06
N ARG A 12 11.54 -4.71 1.16
CA ARG A 12 11.49 -3.28 1.46
C ARG A 12 10.81 -2.51 0.36
N LEU A 13 10.05 -1.50 0.74
CA LEU A 13 9.37 -0.56 -0.14
C LEU A 13 9.85 0.86 0.14
N LEU A 14 9.90 1.67 -0.92
CA LEU A 14 10.01 3.12 -0.86
C LEU A 14 8.71 3.68 -1.45
N LEU A 15 7.91 4.32 -0.60
CA LEU A 15 6.74 5.07 -1.04
C LEU A 15 7.13 6.51 -1.29
N MET A 16 6.78 7.02 -2.48
CA MET A 16 7.01 8.41 -2.87
C MET A 16 5.68 9.08 -3.20
N ALA A 17 5.54 10.34 -2.79
CA ALA A 17 4.44 11.22 -3.17
C ALA A 17 4.98 12.62 -3.38
N GLY A 18 4.45 13.34 -4.38
CA GLY A 18 4.88 14.72 -4.68
C GLY A 18 6.38 14.87 -5.00
N GLY A 19 7.03 13.83 -5.52
CA GLY A 19 8.47 13.84 -5.83
C GLY A 19 9.40 13.63 -4.63
N ALA A 20 8.87 13.32 -3.44
CA ALA A 20 9.65 13.06 -2.23
C ALA A 20 9.34 11.67 -1.64
N ALA A 21 10.29 11.12 -0.89
CA ALA A 21 10.10 9.89 -0.12
C ALA A 21 9.20 10.17 1.09
N VAL A 22 8.10 9.42 1.20
CA VAL A 22 7.13 9.51 2.30
C VAL A 22 7.42 8.45 3.36
N ARG A 23 7.69 7.21 2.94
CA ARG A 23 8.08 6.11 3.84
C ARG A 23 9.05 5.15 3.18
N VAL A 24 9.92 4.55 3.98
CA VAL A 24 10.83 3.48 3.57
C VAL A 24 10.90 2.44 4.67
N GLY A 25 10.73 1.17 4.33
CA GLY A 25 10.71 0.10 5.32
C GLY A 25 10.13 -1.20 4.76
N PRO A 26 9.90 -2.21 5.60
CA PRO A 26 9.20 -3.41 5.16
C PRO A 26 7.74 -3.10 4.76
N PRO A 27 7.11 -3.93 3.91
CA PRO A 27 5.77 -3.67 3.37
C PRO A 27 4.73 -3.31 4.42
N GLU A 28 4.70 -3.99 5.55
CA GLU A 28 3.78 -3.75 6.67
C GLU A 28 3.94 -2.39 7.36
N SER A 29 5.09 -1.73 7.18
CA SER A 29 5.35 -0.39 7.74
C SER A 29 5.11 0.73 6.73
N VAL A 30 5.12 0.38 5.43
CA VAL A 30 5.00 1.34 4.32
C VAL A 30 3.58 1.37 3.78
N ILE A 31 2.92 0.22 3.69
CA ILE A 31 1.55 0.05 3.20
C ILE A 31 0.59 0.24 4.37
N ASP A 32 -0.01 1.42 4.40
CA ASP A 32 -0.97 1.86 5.39
C ASP A 32 -2.11 2.60 4.67
N GLU A 33 -3.35 2.39 5.10
CA GLU A 33 -4.52 2.98 4.45
C GLU A 33 -4.40 4.50 4.35
N ALA A 34 -4.18 5.19 5.46
CA ALA A 34 -4.16 6.65 5.49
C ALA A 34 -3.04 7.23 4.61
N VAL A 35 -1.87 6.58 4.60
CA VAL A 35 -0.74 7.01 3.77
C VAL A 35 -1.04 6.83 2.28
N LEU A 36 -1.65 5.70 1.91
CA LEU A 36 -1.99 5.40 0.53
C LEU A 36 -3.16 6.24 0.02
N GLU A 37 -4.18 6.47 0.84
CA GLU A 37 -5.28 7.38 0.50
C GLU A 37 -4.75 8.80 0.25
N SER A 38 -3.82 9.27 1.10
CA SER A 38 -3.19 10.58 0.90
C SER A 38 -2.29 10.64 -0.34
N ALA A 39 -1.59 9.56 -0.68
CA ALA A 39 -0.65 9.53 -1.80
C ALA A 39 -1.33 9.32 -3.16
N TYR A 40 -2.40 8.50 -3.21
CA TYR A 40 -3.10 8.11 -4.43
C TYR A 40 -4.45 8.83 -4.63
N GLY A 41 -4.99 9.50 -3.61
CA GLY A 41 -6.23 10.27 -3.70
C GLY A 41 -7.49 9.41 -3.86
N CYS A 42 -7.41 8.11 -3.56
CA CYS A 42 -8.52 7.17 -3.61
C CYS A 42 -8.63 6.42 -2.29
N ARG A 43 -9.84 5.93 -1.97
CA ARG A 43 -10.03 5.08 -0.79
C ARG A 43 -9.45 3.69 -1.03
N VAL A 44 -8.72 3.20 -0.04
CA VAL A 44 -8.11 1.86 -0.07
C VAL A 44 -8.35 1.14 1.24
N LEU A 45 -8.50 -0.17 1.16
CA LEU A 45 -8.46 -1.07 2.32
C LEU A 45 -7.16 -1.86 2.27
N VAL A 46 -6.49 -1.99 3.41
CA VAL A 46 -5.28 -2.80 3.57
C VAL A 46 -5.59 -3.96 4.49
N ASP A 47 -5.60 -5.17 3.94
CA ASP A 47 -5.74 -6.42 4.69
C ASP A 47 -4.43 -7.21 4.69
N LYS A 48 -4.41 -8.39 5.31
CA LYS A 48 -3.28 -9.32 5.29
C LYS A 48 -3.64 -10.57 4.51
N HIS A 49 -2.77 -10.93 3.58
CA HIS A 49 -2.90 -12.20 2.86
C HIS A 49 -2.92 -13.37 3.86
N PRO A 50 -3.88 -14.32 3.76
CA PRO A 50 -4.12 -15.33 4.79
C PRO A 50 -2.94 -16.27 5.01
N ILE A 51 -2.14 -16.52 3.97
CA ILE A 51 -0.98 -17.42 4.00
C ILE A 51 0.33 -16.65 4.24
N SER A 52 0.72 -15.76 3.32
CA SER A 52 1.99 -15.02 3.39
C SER A 52 2.04 -13.93 4.47
N ARG A 53 0.89 -13.54 5.06
CA ARG A 53 0.74 -12.45 6.06
C ARG A 53 1.20 -11.07 5.56
N ARG A 54 1.57 -10.96 4.28
CA ARG A 54 1.94 -9.72 3.61
C ARG A 54 0.69 -8.88 3.35
N PRO A 55 0.84 -7.54 3.26
CA PRO A 55 -0.31 -6.69 3.07
C PRO A 55 -0.90 -6.83 1.66
N THR A 56 -2.24 -6.87 1.60
CA THR A 56 -3.03 -6.89 0.36
C THR A 56 -3.80 -5.58 0.27
N ILE A 57 -3.74 -4.91 -0.88
CA ILE A 57 -4.43 -3.62 -1.10
C ILE A 57 -5.68 -3.83 -1.95
N HIS A 58 -6.81 -3.28 -1.50
CA HIS A 58 -8.08 -3.30 -2.20
C HIS A 58 -8.56 -1.87 -2.47
N LEU A 59 -8.92 -1.57 -3.71
CA LEU A 59 -9.54 -0.29 -4.07
C LEU A 59 -11.01 -0.28 -3.65
N VAL A 60 -11.41 0.76 -2.93
CA VAL A 60 -12.81 0.96 -2.55
C VAL A 60 -13.44 1.97 -3.50
N TYR A 61 -14.32 1.48 -4.36
CA TYR A 61 -15.16 2.35 -5.18
C TYR A 61 -16.39 2.76 -4.37
N PRO A 62 -16.75 4.05 -4.33
CA PRO A 62 -17.99 4.47 -3.69
C PRO A 62 -19.18 3.81 -4.41
N THR A 63 -19.96 3.02 -3.70
CA THR A 63 -21.23 2.50 -4.19
C THR A 63 -22.17 3.69 -4.40
N SER A 64 -22.63 3.89 -5.65
CA SER A 64 -23.61 4.93 -6.01
C SER A 64 -24.96 4.70 -5.35
#